data_AF-A0A3S0IKA8-F1
#
_entry.id   AF-A0A3S0IKA8-F1
#
_cell.length_a   1.000
_cell.length_b   1.000
_cell.length_c   1.000
_cell.angle_alpha   90.00
_cell.angle_beta   90.00
_cell.angle_gamma   90.00
#
_symmetry.space_group_name_H-M   'P 1'
#
loop_
_entity.id
_entity.type
_entity.pdbx_description
1 polymer ?
#
loop_
_entity_poly.entity_id
_entity_poly.type
_entity_poly.pdbx_seq_one_letter_code
_entity_poly.pdbx_strand_id
1 'polypeptide(L)'
;MSIFIGGAWAYANGSLHLGHITGLLPGDILARYYRMKGENVLYVSGSDCNGTPITIKAKQEGVTPKEIADRYHKEFVDSYAKLGFSYDTYTRTDTEFHHKIVQDIFLKLLEKGLIYKKEIEQTYCEYDNQFLPDRYVEGICPNCGANARGDQCDYCSLVLDPLDLLNRKCKICGNPPTTRFTEHFYFSLSSFQSNLETYTKEAEDNGLWRENAISLTKRYLKEGLQDRAVSRDLSIGVSVPVSGYEDKKIYVWIEAVSGYYTASKLWEKETNNDATPFWNASTTSYYIHGKDNIPFHSIIWAGILSGLGIDALPTHIVSNEYLTLEKKKLSTSKNWAVWVPDILERYDPDSIRYFLTINAPENRDADFSWKEFIYSHNSELLGAYGNFINRTLKFIEKSFDGNIPQKDISLNIKNKINHLYNDVGKCIETTSFKQGIEKVFEVVRFSNKYFDERQPWKQINEDIEACEQTLADCVHLIANLSHILTPFLPFSSNKVKEMININETKWEAFLVESKQLSNVQPLFERIDPIKIEEELEKLNKQII
;
A
#
# COMPACT_ATOMS: atom_id res chain seq x y z
N MET A 1 -17.27 -13.07 8.14
CA MET A 1 -16.34 -12.28 8.95
C MET A 1 -16.27 -10.87 8.38
N SER A 2 -15.92 -9.89 9.22
CA SER A 2 -15.63 -8.53 8.75
C SER A 2 -14.12 -8.38 8.57
N ILE A 3 -13.71 -7.94 7.38
CA ILE A 3 -12.32 -7.70 7.02
C ILE A 3 -12.15 -6.21 6.75
N PHE A 4 -11.33 -5.55 7.55
CA PHE A 4 -10.95 -4.16 7.33
C PHE A 4 -9.54 -4.09 6.74
N ILE A 5 -9.35 -3.28 5.70
CA ILE A 5 -8.03 -3.07 5.09
C ILE A 5 -7.78 -1.58 5.00
N GLY A 6 -6.74 -1.10 5.67
CA GLY A 6 -6.29 0.29 5.65
C GLY A 6 -4.98 0.42 4.88
N GLY A 7 -4.99 1.06 3.72
CA GLY A 7 -3.77 1.39 2.97
C GLY A 7 -3.22 2.76 3.37
N ALA A 8 -1.93 2.84 3.72
CA ALA A 8 -1.28 4.10 4.07
C ALA A 8 -1.52 5.20 3.04
N TRP A 9 -1.75 6.41 3.55
CA TRP A 9 -2.18 7.54 2.76
C TRP A 9 -0.96 8.20 2.13
N ALA A 10 -0.98 8.33 0.81
CA ALA A 10 0.11 8.96 0.08
C ALA A 10 0.03 10.48 0.24
N TYR A 11 1.17 11.11 0.50
CA TYR A 11 1.24 12.54 0.72
C TYR A 11 1.10 13.30 -0.62
N ALA A 12 0.15 14.22 -0.73
CA ALA A 12 -0.25 14.86 -1.97
C ALA A 12 0.65 16.06 -2.37
N ASN A 13 1.98 15.87 -2.35
CA ASN A 13 2.96 16.91 -2.72
C ASN A 13 3.88 16.54 -3.89
N GLY A 14 3.65 15.38 -4.51
CA GLY A 14 4.47 14.84 -5.58
C GLY A 14 3.82 13.59 -6.18
N SER A 15 4.25 13.22 -7.38
CA SER A 15 3.71 12.05 -8.07
C SER A 15 4.05 10.75 -7.35
N LEU A 16 3.20 9.74 -7.50
CA LEU A 16 3.50 8.40 -6.97
C LEU A 16 4.66 7.79 -7.77
N HIS A 17 5.66 7.24 -7.07
CA HIS A 17 6.63 6.31 -7.64
C HIS A 17 6.33 4.84 -7.27
N LEU A 18 6.98 3.88 -7.94
CA LEU A 18 6.76 2.43 -7.74
C LEU A 18 6.88 1.97 -6.29
N GLY A 19 7.77 2.57 -5.48
CA GLY A 19 7.86 2.24 -4.04
C GLY A 19 6.54 2.41 -3.28
N HIS A 20 5.70 3.39 -3.63
CA HIS A 20 4.37 3.55 -3.02
C HIS A 20 3.44 2.39 -3.41
N ILE A 21 3.44 2.01 -4.69
CA ILE A 21 2.60 0.93 -5.20
C ILE A 21 3.03 -0.39 -4.59
N THR A 22 4.33 -0.68 -4.53
CA THR A 22 4.86 -1.86 -3.84
C THR A 22 4.42 -1.93 -2.39
N GLY A 23 4.39 -0.80 -1.69
CA GLY A 23 3.91 -0.72 -0.31
C GLY A 23 2.41 -0.94 -0.15
N LEU A 24 1.59 -0.67 -1.17
CA LEU A 24 0.11 -0.65 -1.07
C LEU A 24 -0.60 -1.80 -1.81
N LEU A 25 0.04 -2.37 -2.84
CA LEU A 25 -0.50 -3.46 -3.65
C LEU A 25 -0.96 -4.69 -2.82
N PRO A 26 -0.30 -5.06 -1.70
CA PRO A 26 -0.80 -6.10 -0.79
C PRO A 26 -2.26 -5.90 -0.35
N GLY A 27 -2.68 -4.65 -0.14
CA GLY A 27 -4.05 -4.34 0.31
C GLY A 27 -5.10 -4.69 -0.74
N ASP A 28 -4.81 -4.42 -2.02
CA ASP A 28 -5.73 -4.77 -3.11
C ASP A 28 -5.81 -6.29 -3.34
N ILE A 29 -4.67 -6.99 -3.21
CA ILE A 29 -4.64 -8.47 -3.28
C ILE A 29 -5.51 -9.07 -2.17
N LEU A 30 -5.36 -8.60 -0.92
CA LEU A 30 -6.20 -9.03 0.22
C LEU A 30 -7.68 -8.74 -0.04
N ALA A 31 -8.02 -7.52 -0.48
CA ALA A 31 -9.40 -7.11 -0.71
C ALA A 31 -10.09 -8.00 -1.74
N ARG A 32 -9.42 -8.27 -2.87
CA ARG A 32 -9.94 -9.15 -3.93
C ARG A 32 -10.10 -10.58 -3.44
N TYR A 33 -9.11 -11.11 -2.73
CA TYR A 33 -9.17 -12.46 -2.15
C TYR A 33 -10.35 -12.63 -1.18
N TYR A 34 -10.49 -11.73 -0.21
CA TYR A 34 -11.55 -11.84 0.79
C TYR A 34 -12.96 -11.62 0.22
N ARG A 35 -13.09 -10.75 -0.80
CA ARG A 35 -14.34 -10.64 -1.56
C ARG A 35 -14.69 -11.94 -2.29
N MET A 36 -13.70 -12.61 -2.89
CA MET A 36 -13.90 -13.92 -3.50
C MET A 36 -14.22 -15.02 -2.47
N LYS A 37 -13.72 -14.90 -1.23
CA LYS A 37 -14.13 -15.76 -0.11
C LYS A 37 -15.56 -15.51 0.37
N GLY A 38 -16.21 -14.44 -0.11
CA GLY A 38 -17.55 -14.04 0.31
C GLY A 38 -17.58 -13.32 1.67
N GLU A 39 -16.45 -12.79 2.12
CA GLU A 39 -16.37 -12.02 3.37
C GLU A 39 -16.85 -10.57 3.16
N ASN A 40 -17.26 -9.93 4.25
CA ASN A 40 -17.56 -8.50 4.23
C ASN A 40 -16.25 -7.74 4.26
N VAL A 41 -15.92 -7.01 3.20
CA VAL A 41 -14.65 -6.29 3.06
C VAL A 41 -14.90 -4.79 3.02
N LEU A 42 -14.11 -4.04 3.78
CA LEU A 42 -14.00 -2.58 3.68
C LEU A 42 -12.53 -2.21 3.49
N TYR A 43 -12.16 -1.87 2.25
CA TYR A 43 -10.83 -1.43 1.85
C TYR A 43 -10.79 0.08 1.64
N VAL A 44 -10.08 0.79 2.51
CA VAL A 44 -10.01 2.25 2.50
C VAL A 44 -8.60 2.79 2.45
N SER A 45 -8.45 3.97 1.84
CA SER A 45 -7.22 4.77 1.85
C SER A 45 -7.55 6.21 1.49
N GLY A 46 -6.54 7.03 1.28
CA GLY A 46 -6.71 8.40 0.83
C GLY A 46 -5.42 9.12 0.53
N SER A 47 -5.56 10.38 0.13
CA SER A 47 -4.45 11.31 -0.03
C SER A 47 -4.29 12.15 1.24
N ASP A 48 -3.08 12.19 1.79
CA ASP A 48 -2.74 13.13 2.87
C ASP A 48 -2.49 14.51 2.26
N CYS A 49 -3.43 15.42 2.48
CA CYS A 49 -3.50 16.75 1.92
C CYS A 49 -3.18 17.87 2.92
N ASN A 50 -2.75 17.53 4.14
CA ASN A 50 -2.47 18.49 5.22
C ASN A 50 -0.98 18.57 5.55
N GLY A 51 -0.56 19.60 6.28
CA GLY A 51 0.80 19.72 6.81
C GLY A 51 1.81 20.47 5.93
N THR A 52 3.02 20.62 6.43
CA THR A 52 4.02 21.56 5.88
C THR A 52 4.48 21.23 4.45
N PRO A 53 4.77 19.98 4.05
CA PRO A 53 5.36 19.75 2.73
C PRO A 53 4.50 20.18 1.54
N ILE A 54 3.15 20.16 1.64
CA ILE A 54 2.28 20.72 0.58
C ILE A 54 2.45 22.24 0.48
N THR A 55 2.52 22.96 1.60
CA THR A 55 2.73 24.42 1.58
C THR A 55 4.08 24.81 0.98
N ILE A 56 5.13 24.01 1.22
CA ILE A 56 6.46 24.22 0.63
C ILE A 56 6.37 24.06 -0.90
N LYS A 57 5.74 22.99 -1.37
CA LYS A 57 5.57 22.72 -2.80
C LYS A 57 4.74 23.81 -3.49
N ALA A 58 3.64 24.22 -2.87
CA ALA A 58 2.80 25.31 -3.34
C ALA A 58 3.58 26.63 -3.48
N LYS A 59 4.39 26.98 -2.48
CA LYS A 59 5.26 28.16 -2.52
C LYS A 59 6.34 28.07 -3.62
N GLN A 60 6.93 26.88 -3.83
CA GLN A 60 7.90 26.66 -4.91
C GLN A 60 7.30 26.85 -6.31
N GLU A 61 6.03 26.50 -6.49
CA GLU A 61 5.32 26.60 -7.77
C GLU A 61 4.53 27.90 -7.94
N GLY A 62 4.45 28.74 -6.90
CA GLY A 62 3.69 30.00 -6.95
C GLY A 62 2.17 29.79 -7.00
N VAL A 63 1.66 28.69 -6.44
CA VAL A 63 0.24 28.32 -6.42
C VAL A 63 -0.25 28.09 -4.99
N THR A 64 -1.54 27.86 -4.80
CA THR A 64 -2.11 27.57 -3.47
C THR A 64 -1.87 26.11 -3.04
N PRO A 65 -1.81 25.81 -1.72
CA PRO A 65 -1.77 24.45 -1.21
C PRO A 65 -2.88 23.55 -1.74
N LYS A 66 -4.08 24.11 -1.90
CA LYS A 66 -5.25 23.40 -2.43
C LYS A 66 -5.04 22.97 -3.89
N GLU A 67 -4.47 23.82 -4.73
CA GLU A 67 -4.20 23.46 -6.13
C GLU A 67 -3.18 22.32 -6.25
N ILE A 68 -2.18 22.27 -5.37
CA ILE A 68 -1.24 21.14 -5.29
C ILE A 68 -1.96 19.86 -4.88
N ALA A 69 -2.73 19.91 -3.79
CA ALA A 69 -3.47 18.76 -3.27
C ALA A 69 -4.50 18.25 -4.30
N ASP A 70 -5.26 19.13 -4.94
CA ASP A 70 -6.25 18.79 -5.96
C ASP A 70 -5.60 18.11 -7.18
N ARG A 71 -4.42 18.61 -7.62
CA ARG A 71 -3.67 18.04 -8.73
C ARG A 71 -3.20 16.61 -8.43
N TYR A 72 -2.50 16.43 -7.32
CA TYR A 72 -1.92 15.12 -6.99
C TYR A 72 -2.96 14.11 -6.54
N HIS A 73 -4.01 14.53 -5.81
CA HIS A 73 -5.13 13.64 -5.50
C HIS A 73 -5.76 13.06 -6.77
N LYS A 74 -6.00 13.89 -7.79
CA LYS A 74 -6.51 13.43 -9.09
C LYS A 74 -5.55 12.44 -9.76
N GLU A 75 -4.26 12.77 -9.82
CA GLU A 75 -3.24 11.88 -10.40
C GLU A 75 -3.19 10.53 -9.67
N PHE A 76 -3.34 10.52 -8.34
CA PHE A 76 -3.33 9.32 -7.52
C PHE A 76 -4.54 8.45 -7.84
N VAL A 77 -5.75 9.03 -7.84
CA VAL A 77 -6.99 8.33 -8.19
C VAL A 77 -6.90 7.70 -9.59
N ASP A 78 -6.44 8.47 -10.58
CA ASP A 78 -6.26 7.99 -11.95
C ASP A 78 -5.25 6.83 -12.02
N SER A 79 -4.14 6.94 -11.29
CA SER A 79 -3.08 5.92 -11.23
C SER A 79 -3.56 4.62 -10.58
N TYR A 80 -4.23 4.72 -9.44
CA TYR A 80 -4.79 3.56 -8.73
C TYR A 80 -5.87 2.86 -9.56
N ALA A 81 -6.75 3.62 -10.23
CA ALA A 81 -7.77 3.07 -11.12
C ALA A 81 -7.14 2.31 -12.30
N LYS A 82 -6.13 2.88 -12.96
CA LYS A 82 -5.38 2.22 -14.06
C LYS A 82 -4.64 0.96 -13.61
N LEU A 83 -4.15 0.93 -12.36
CA LEU A 83 -3.56 -0.27 -11.74
C LEU A 83 -4.61 -1.27 -11.23
N GLY A 84 -5.90 -0.95 -11.33
CA GLY A 84 -6.98 -1.81 -10.88
C GLY A 84 -7.08 -1.92 -9.36
N PHE A 85 -6.67 -0.92 -8.59
CA PHE A 85 -6.97 -0.91 -7.15
C PHE A 85 -8.48 -0.82 -6.93
N SER A 86 -8.97 -1.61 -5.99
CA SER A 86 -10.39 -1.82 -5.73
C SER A 86 -10.82 -1.26 -4.38
N TYR A 87 -10.44 -0.02 -4.08
CA TYR A 87 -10.86 0.68 -2.88
C TYR A 87 -12.39 0.80 -2.82
N ASP A 88 -12.98 0.53 -1.65
CA ASP A 88 -14.37 0.87 -1.38
C ASP A 88 -14.51 2.38 -1.11
N THR A 89 -13.46 3.01 -0.57
CA THR A 89 -13.37 4.46 -0.42
C THR A 89 -11.92 4.93 -0.50
N TYR A 90 -11.66 5.85 -1.42
CA TYR A 90 -10.40 6.57 -1.52
C TYR A 90 -10.68 8.08 -1.41
N THR A 91 -10.31 8.68 -0.27
CA THR A 91 -10.68 10.07 0.06
C THR A 91 -9.45 10.96 0.28
N ARG A 92 -9.60 12.10 0.97
CA ARG A 92 -8.52 13.05 1.26
C ARG A 92 -8.72 13.77 2.60
N THR A 93 -7.62 14.15 3.25
CA THR A 93 -7.64 14.67 4.63
C THR A 93 -8.09 16.14 4.76
N ASP A 94 -8.12 16.91 3.68
CA ASP A 94 -8.54 18.33 3.70
C ASP A 94 -10.04 18.52 3.43
N THR A 95 -10.86 17.47 3.59
CA THR A 95 -12.32 17.57 3.49
C THR A 95 -12.96 18.01 4.81
N GLU A 96 -14.06 18.76 4.72
CA GLU A 96 -14.85 19.14 5.91
C GLU A 96 -15.34 17.92 6.71
N PHE A 97 -15.68 16.83 6.02
CA PHE A 97 -16.12 15.59 6.66
C PHE A 97 -15.00 14.96 7.50
N HIS A 98 -13.79 14.84 6.93
CA HIS A 98 -12.63 14.35 7.68
C HIS A 98 -12.34 15.25 8.89
N HIS A 99 -12.31 16.58 8.68
CA HIS A 99 -12.05 17.56 9.73
C HIS A 99 -13.02 17.38 10.91
N LYS A 100 -14.32 17.27 10.63
CA LYS A 100 -15.34 17.11 11.66
C LYS A 100 -15.13 15.84 12.49
N ILE A 101 -14.89 14.69 11.85
CA ILE A 101 -14.71 13.42 12.56
C ILE A 101 -13.40 13.44 13.39
N VAL A 102 -12.33 14.03 12.88
CA VAL A 102 -11.07 14.19 13.64
C VAL A 102 -11.27 15.12 14.83
N GLN A 103 -12.02 16.21 14.68
CA GLN A 103 -12.37 17.08 15.79
C GLN A 103 -13.19 16.34 16.86
N ASP A 104 -14.14 15.50 16.46
CA ASP A 104 -14.90 14.66 17.39
C ASP A 104 -14.00 13.66 18.14
N ILE A 105 -13.03 13.04 17.46
CA ILE A 105 -12.01 12.17 18.09
C ILE A 105 -11.20 12.96 19.12
N PHE A 106 -10.73 14.14 18.74
CA PHE A 106 -9.94 15.01 19.62
C PHE A 106 -10.71 15.38 20.89
N LEU A 107 -11.97 15.82 20.74
CA LEU A 107 -12.82 16.20 21.87
C LEU A 107 -13.09 15.01 22.80
N LYS A 108 -13.38 13.82 22.27
CA LYS A 108 -13.58 12.61 23.09
C LYS A 108 -12.34 12.25 23.91
N LEU A 109 -11.15 12.34 23.32
CA LEU A 109 -9.90 12.09 24.04
C LEU A 109 -9.61 13.16 25.10
N LEU A 110 -9.96 14.43 24.81
CA LEU A 110 -9.88 15.54 25.76
C LEU A 110 -10.83 15.33 26.95
N GLU A 111 -12.09 14.97 26.70
CA GLU A 111 -13.10 14.67 27.74
C GLU A 111 -12.67 13.52 28.66
N LYS A 112 -11.98 12.52 28.11
CA LYS A 112 -11.39 11.40 28.88
C LYS A 112 -10.10 11.76 29.62
N GLY A 113 -9.61 13.00 29.51
CA GLY A 113 -8.34 13.45 30.11
C GLY A 113 -7.10 12.84 29.45
N LEU A 114 -7.24 12.20 28.29
CA LEU A 114 -6.14 11.60 27.54
C LEU A 114 -5.45 12.61 26.62
N ILE A 115 -6.15 13.69 26.26
CA ILE A 115 -5.52 14.90 25.73
C ILE A 115 -5.56 15.97 26.83
N TYR A 116 -4.43 16.63 27.06
CA TYR A 116 -4.30 17.68 28.07
C TYR A 116 -3.43 18.83 27.55
N LYS A 117 -3.54 19.99 28.18
CA LYS A 117 -2.76 21.17 27.80
C LYS A 117 -1.42 21.19 28.52
N LYS A 118 -0.37 21.58 27.81
CA LYS A 118 0.98 21.74 28.33
C LYS A 118 1.60 23.00 27.72
N GLU A 119 2.10 23.86 28.59
CA GLU A 119 2.91 25.01 28.16
C GLU A 119 4.34 24.54 27.88
N ILE A 120 4.89 24.95 26.74
CA ILE A 120 6.27 24.69 26.35
C ILE A 120 6.96 25.98 25.94
N GLU A 121 8.24 26.07 26.24
CA GLU A 121 9.09 27.14 25.72
C GLU A 121 9.54 26.76 24.30
N GLN A 122 9.31 27.64 23.34
CA GLN A 122 9.76 27.44 21.96
C GLN A 122 10.46 28.69 21.42
N THR A 123 11.34 28.49 20.45
CA THR A 123 11.98 29.59 19.74
C THR A 123 10.99 30.32 18.84
N TYR A 124 11.02 31.66 18.87
CA TYR A 124 10.14 32.54 18.09
C TYR A 124 10.98 33.54 17.29
N CYS A 125 10.63 33.78 16.03
CA CYS A 125 11.25 34.84 15.24
C CYS A 125 10.38 36.09 15.27
N GLU A 126 10.87 37.15 15.93
CA GLU A 126 10.22 38.47 15.98
C GLU A 126 10.12 39.15 14.61
N TYR A 127 11.02 38.78 13.68
CA TYR A 127 11.05 39.37 12.34
C TYR A 127 10.06 38.69 11.39
N ASP A 128 9.99 37.36 11.44
CA ASP A 128 9.05 36.57 10.64
C ASP A 128 7.69 36.39 11.32
N ASN A 129 7.53 36.91 12.55
CA ASN A 129 6.33 36.82 13.40
C ASN A 129 5.75 35.40 13.53
N GLN A 130 6.61 34.40 13.74
CA GLN A 130 6.20 33.00 13.87
C GLN A 130 7.10 32.19 14.81
N PHE A 131 6.53 31.16 15.41
CA PHE A 131 7.30 30.10 16.08
C PHE A 131 8.15 29.36 15.06
N LEU A 132 9.36 28.99 15.45
CA LEU A 132 10.28 28.25 14.59
C LEU A 132 10.24 26.77 14.96
N PRO A 133 9.84 25.88 14.03
CA PRO A 133 10.08 24.46 14.16
C PRO A 133 11.58 24.18 14.34
N ASP A 134 11.93 23.06 14.97
CA ASP A 134 13.31 22.78 15.37
C ASP A 134 14.32 22.88 14.20
N ARG A 135 13.93 22.40 13.02
CA ARG A 135 14.75 22.47 11.79
C ARG A 135 14.94 23.88 11.22
N TYR A 136 14.14 24.83 11.66
CA TYR A 136 14.20 26.24 11.24
C TYR A 136 15.04 27.06 12.23
N VAL A 137 15.62 26.42 13.23
CA VAL A 137 16.65 26.97 14.10
C VAL A 137 17.98 26.35 13.70
N GLU A 138 18.96 27.19 13.42
CA GLU A 138 20.34 26.79 13.20
C GLU A 138 21.23 27.51 14.22
N GLY A 139 22.33 26.88 14.61
CA GLY A 139 23.22 27.44 15.61
C GLY A 139 24.49 26.64 15.75
N ILE A 140 25.20 26.83 16.85
CA ILE A 140 26.42 26.13 17.19
C ILE A 140 26.09 25.01 18.18
N CYS A 141 26.53 23.79 17.87
CA CYS A 141 26.36 22.63 18.71
C CYS A 141 27.11 22.82 20.04
N PRO A 142 26.43 22.69 21.19
CA PRO A 142 27.07 22.88 22.50
C PRO A 142 28.11 21.78 22.82
N ASN A 143 28.01 20.62 22.16
CA ASN A 143 28.92 19.49 22.38
C ASN A 143 30.20 19.56 21.56
N CYS A 144 30.12 19.90 20.26
CA CYS A 144 31.30 19.83 19.36
C CYS A 144 31.67 21.16 18.69
N GLY A 145 30.91 22.23 18.88
CA GLY A 145 31.20 23.55 18.31
C GLY A 145 30.95 23.70 16.80
N ALA A 146 30.46 22.67 16.11
CA ALA A 146 30.08 22.74 14.70
C ALA A 146 28.71 23.41 14.50
N ASN A 147 28.42 23.89 13.29
CA ASN A 147 27.07 24.31 12.93
C ASN A 147 26.11 23.11 13.03
N ALA A 148 24.95 23.32 13.64
CA ALA A 148 23.94 22.31 13.87
C ALA A 148 22.53 22.87 13.64
N ARG A 149 21.59 21.98 13.37
CA ARG A 149 20.17 22.27 13.33
C ARG A 149 19.57 22.02 14.71
N GLY A 150 18.43 22.65 14.98
CA GLY A 150 17.77 22.58 16.29
C GLY A 150 17.30 21.18 16.67
N ASP A 151 17.14 20.26 15.71
CA ASP A 151 16.77 18.86 15.98
C ASP A 151 17.98 17.92 16.09
N GLN A 152 19.08 18.21 15.38
CA GLN A 152 20.26 17.35 15.37
C GLN A 152 21.53 18.08 14.91
N CYS A 153 22.66 17.73 15.53
CA CYS A 153 23.98 18.07 15.00
C CYS A 153 24.43 17.04 13.95
N ASP A 154 24.58 17.46 12.69
CA ASP A 154 25.03 16.59 11.61
C ASP A 154 26.49 16.12 11.75
N TYR A 155 27.31 16.78 12.59
CA TYR A 155 28.72 16.42 12.80
C TYR A 155 28.91 15.36 13.88
N CYS A 156 28.31 15.54 15.07
CA CYS A 156 28.47 14.60 16.19
C CYS A 156 27.22 13.73 16.43
N SER A 157 26.19 13.87 15.60
CA SER A 157 24.91 13.14 15.67
C SER A 157 24.09 13.34 16.95
N LEU A 158 24.50 14.26 17.83
CA LEU A 158 23.74 14.60 19.04
C LEU A 158 22.36 15.13 18.66
N VAL A 159 21.32 14.55 19.25
CA VAL A 159 19.94 15.08 19.20
C VAL A 159 19.90 16.30 20.11
N LEU A 160 19.38 17.40 19.58
CA LEU A 160 19.35 18.69 20.25
C LEU A 160 17.89 19.13 20.44
N ASP A 161 17.66 19.96 21.44
CA ASP A 161 16.53 20.88 21.43
C ASP A 161 17.02 22.22 20.84
N PRO A 162 16.20 22.95 20.06
CA PRO A 162 16.57 24.27 19.56
C PRO A 162 17.05 25.24 20.65
N LEU A 163 16.55 25.08 21.87
CA LEU A 163 16.96 25.86 23.03
C LEU A 163 18.39 25.54 23.50
N ASP A 164 18.93 24.36 23.19
CA ASP A 164 20.31 23.96 23.54
C ASP A 164 21.37 24.59 22.63
N LEU A 165 20.98 25.04 21.44
CA LEU A 165 21.91 25.63 20.47
C LEU A 165 22.48 26.96 20.97
N LEU A 166 23.80 27.13 20.80
CA LEU A 166 24.48 28.40 21.02
C LEU A 166 24.35 29.29 19.77
N ASN A 167 24.29 30.61 19.92
CA ASN A 167 24.20 31.57 18.81
C ASN A 167 23.10 31.23 17.78
N ARG A 168 21.89 30.95 18.28
CA ARG A 168 20.71 30.57 17.49
C ARG A 168 20.42 31.61 16.41
N LYS A 169 20.03 31.13 15.25
CA LYS A 169 19.60 31.91 14.09
C LYS A 169 18.37 31.27 13.49
N CYS A 170 17.43 32.11 13.08
CA CYS A 170 16.33 31.71 12.24
C CYS A 170 16.87 31.35 10.86
N LYS A 171 16.57 30.14 10.37
CA LYS A 171 16.96 29.69 9.03
C LYS A 171 16.30 30.50 7.91
N ILE A 172 15.16 31.13 8.19
CA ILE A 172 14.37 31.89 7.21
C ILE A 172 14.98 33.26 6.94
N CYS A 173 15.16 34.07 8.00
CA CYS A 173 15.64 35.45 7.86
C CYS A 173 17.08 35.69 8.37
N GLY A 174 17.69 34.71 9.04
CA GLY A 174 19.06 34.81 9.61
C GLY A 174 19.16 35.53 10.95
N ASN A 175 18.09 36.17 11.43
CA ASN A 175 18.07 36.91 12.71
C ASN A 175 18.04 35.96 13.92
N PRO A 176 18.56 36.39 15.10
CA PRO A 176 18.50 35.60 16.31
C PRO A 176 17.05 35.46 16.82
N PRO A 177 16.56 34.23 17.07
CA PRO A 177 15.23 34.02 17.62
C PRO A 177 15.20 34.32 19.13
N THR A 178 14.05 34.78 19.61
CA THR A 178 13.71 34.88 21.04
C THR A 178 13.10 33.55 21.52
N THR A 179 12.82 33.44 22.81
CA THR A 179 12.00 32.35 23.36
C THR A 179 10.65 32.88 23.78
N ARG A 180 9.59 32.12 23.52
CA ARG A 180 8.24 32.41 23.96
C ARG A 180 7.58 31.14 24.45
N PHE A 181 6.74 31.27 25.47
CA PHE A 181 5.86 30.19 25.87
C PHE A 181 4.69 30.07 24.89
N THR A 182 4.37 28.85 24.53
CA THR A 182 3.20 28.51 23.74
C THR A 182 2.57 27.27 24.34
N GLU A 183 1.25 27.28 24.39
CA GLU A 183 0.48 26.18 24.94
C GLU A 183 0.10 25.22 23.81
N HIS A 184 0.37 23.93 24.02
CA HIS A 184 -0.01 22.87 23.10
C HIS A 184 -0.80 21.79 23.82
N PHE A 185 -1.67 21.14 23.09
CA PHE A 185 -2.30 19.90 23.52
C PHE A 185 -1.35 18.72 23.33
N TYR A 186 -1.29 17.83 24.32
CA TYR A 186 -0.51 16.60 24.35
C TYR A 186 -1.44 15.41 24.54
N PHE A 187 -1.18 14.32 23.82
CA PHE A 187 -1.79 13.02 24.06
C PHE A 187 -0.95 12.23 25.07
N SER A 188 -1.61 11.69 26.09
CA SER A 188 -1.01 10.88 27.16
C SER A 188 -0.65 9.48 26.65
N LEU A 189 0.18 9.41 25.61
CA LEU A 189 0.60 8.15 25.00
C LEU A 189 1.32 7.24 26.01
N SER A 190 2.05 7.83 26.96
CA SER A 190 2.76 7.09 27.99
C SER A 190 1.83 6.23 28.85
N SER A 191 0.56 6.62 29.04
CA SER A 191 -0.41 5.84 29.82
C SER A 191 -0.78 4.51 29.16
N PHE A 192 -0.47 4.31 27.88
CA PHE A 192 -0.78 3.09 27.13
C PHE A 192 0.37 2.08 27.10
N GLN A 193 1.51 2.36 27.76
CA GLN A 193 2.72 1.51 27.74
C GLN A 193 2.40 0.02 27.95
N SER A 194 1.81 -0.34 29.09
CA SER A 194 1.57 -1.74 29.44
C SER A 194 0.55 -2.42 28.51
N ASN A 195 -0.48 -1.69 28.07
CA ASN A 195 -1.47 -2.21 27.13
C ASN A 195 -0.84 -2.54 25.77
N LEU A 196 0.00 -1.64 25.25
CA LEU A 196 0.67 -1.82 23.97
C LEU A 196 1.79 -2.88 24.03
N GLU A 197 2.43 -3.07 25.18
CA GLU A 197 3.34 -4.20 25.41
C GLU A 197 2.63 -5.55 25.33
N THR A 198 1.48 -5.70 26.00
CA THR A 198 0.66 -6.92 25.92
C THR A 198 0.17 -7.16 24.50
N TYR A 199 -0.40 -6.14 23.86
CA TYR A 199 -0.87 -6.18 22.48
C TYR A 199 0.23 -6.58 21.48
N THR A 200 1.44 -6.00 21.60
CA THR A 200 2.58 -6.35 20.74
C THR A 200 3.05 -7.79 20.98
N LYS A 201 3.04 -8.25 22.24
CA LYS A 201 3.40 -9.63 22.59
C LYS A 201 2.40 -10.63 22.01
N GLU A 202 1.11 -10.36 22.10
CA GLU A 202 0.06 -11.21 21.52
C GLU A 202 0.20 -11.29 19.99
N ALA A 203 0.51 -10.17 19.33
CA ALA A 203 0.76 -10.15 17.90
C ALA A 203 1.98 -11.00 17.49
N GLU A 204 3.05 -11.00 18.29
CA GLU A 204 4.24 -11.84 18.08
C GLU A 204 3.93 -13.33 18.31
N ASP A 205 3.34 -13.66 19.46
CA ASP A 205 3.09 -15.05 19.87
C ASP A 205 2.15 -15.78 18.88
N ASN A 206 1.28 -15.03 18.18
CA ASN A 206 0.37 -15.54 17.14
C ASN A 206 0.89 -15.35 15.70
N GLY A 207 2.06 -14.75 15.50
CA GLY A 207 2.63 -14.53 14.16
C GLY A 207 1.80 -13.60 13.27
N LEU A 208 1.11 -12.61 13.85
CA LEU A 208 0.17 -11.74 13.11
C LEU A 208 0.87 -10.59 12.40
N TRP A 209 2.02 -10.14 12.91
CA TRP A 209 2.77 -9.02 12.33
C TRP A 209 4.05 -9.50 11.68
N ARG A 210 4.56 -8.69 10.75
CA ARG A 210 5.89 -8.91 10.19
C ARG A 210 6.97 -8.66 11.24
N GLU A 211 8.10 -9.35 11.06
CA GLU A 211 9.23 -9.29 11.99
C GLU A 211 9.76 -7.85 12.17
N ASN A 212 9.83 -7.07 11.10
CA ASN A 212 10.25 -5.66 11.16
C ASN A 212 9.31 -4.80 12.03
N ALA A 213 7.99 -5.02 11.94
CA ALA A 213 6.98 -4.35 12.76
C ALA A 213 7.15 -4.70 14.24
N ILE A 214 7.28 -5.99 14.57
CA ILE A 214 7.50 -6.45 15.95
C ILE A 214 8.79 -5.86 16.52
N SER A 215 9.90 -6.01 15.81
CA SER A 215 11.22 -5.57 16.25
C SER A 215 11.26 -4.06 16.50
N LEU A 216 10.75 -3.26 15.55
CA LEU A 216 10.72 -1.80 15.69
C LEU A 216 9.78 -1.35 16.81
N THR A 217 8.59 -1.94 16.92
CA THR A 217 7.62 -1.59 17.98
C THR A 217 8.19 -1.90 19.36
N LYS A 218 8.79 -3.08 19.56
CA LYS A 218 9.45 -3.45 20.81
C LYS A 218 10.57 -2.50 21.19
N ARG A 219 11.32 -1.98 20.22
CA ARG A 219 12.37 -0.99 20.49
C ARG A 219 11.77 0.29 21.09
N TYR A 220 10.73 0.84 20.48
CA TYR A 220 10.02 2.02 21.00
C TYR A 220 9.42 1.77 22.39
N LEU A 221 8.82 0.60 22.62
CA LEU A 221 8.25 0.26 23.93
C LEU A 221 9.34 0.14 25.00
N LYS A 222 10.49 -0.47 24.67
CA LYS A 222 11.63 -0.60 25.59
C LYS A 222 12.24 0.76 25.97
N GLU A 223 12.23 1.73 25.06
CA GLU A 223 12.68 3.11 25.32
C GLU A 223 11.73 3.86 26.27
N GLY A 224 10.47 3.42 26.37
CA GLY A 224 9.43 4.06 27.18
C GLY A 224 8.67 5.13 26.41
N LEU A 225 7.37 4.93 26.25
CA LEU A 225 6.50 5.86 25.52
C LEU A 225 6.45 7.22 26.22
N GLN A 226 6.61 8.28 25.44
CA GLN A 226 6.52 9.67 25.90
C GLN A 226 5.23 10.29 25.38
N ASP A 227 4.67 11.22 26.16
CA ASP A 227 3.51 12.01 25.74
C ASP A 227 3.86 12.88 24.54
N ARG A 228 2.92 12.98 23.60
CA ARG A 228 3.17 13.56 22.27
C ARG A 228 2.27 14.75 22.02
N ALA A 229 2.85 15.87 21.59
CA ALA A 229 2.10 17.07 21.23
C ALA A 229 1.19 16.81 20.02
N VAL A 230 -0.13 16.90 20.18
CA VAL A 230 -1.14 16.66 19.13
C VAL A 230 -1.64 17.93 18.45
N SER A 231 -1.09 19.09 18.81
CA SER A 231 -1.37 20.38 18.16
C SER A 231 -0.09 21.03 17.66
N ARG A 232 -0.18 21.81 16.59
CA ARG A 232 0.92 22.59 16.00
C ARG A 232 0.43 23.94 15.49
N ASP A 233 1.34 24.89 15.44
CA ASP A 233 1.15 26.17 14.76
C ASP A 233 1.41 25.97 13.26
N LEU A 234 0.36 25.61 12.52
CA LEU A 234 0.40 25.38 11.08
C LEU A 234 -0.71 26.18 10.40
N SER A 235 -0.44 26.64 9.18
CA SER A 235 -1.44 27.36 8.38
C SER A 235 -2.50 26.44 7.77
N ILE A 236 -2.18 25.17 7.54
CA ILE A 236 -3.09 24.18 6.94
C ILE A 236 -3.20 22.91 7.80
N GLY A 237 -4.41 22.38 7.90
CA GLY A 237 -4.74 21.19 8.68
C GLY A 237 -6.12 21.28 9.34
N VAL A 238 -6.45 20.26 10.14
CA VAL A 238 -7.68 20.24 10.93
C VAL A 238 -7.56 21.21 12.10
N SER A 239 -8.42 22.23 12.21
CA SER A 239 -8.39 23.16 13.34
C SER A 239 -8.70 22.48 14.68
N VAL A 240 -8.01 22.88 15.75
CA VAL A 240 -8.30 22.40 17.10
C VAL A 240 -9.69 22.92 17.53
N PRO A 241 -10.62 22.03 17.95
CA PRO A 241 -12.00 22.40 18.25
C PRO A 241 -12.17 22.91 19.69
N VAL A 242 -11.24 23.74 20.17
CA VAL A 242 -11.25 24.31 21.53
C VAL A 242 -11.16 25.82 21.44
N SER A 243 -12.05 26.51 22.14
CA SER A 243 -12.14 27.97 22.09
C SER A 243 -10.81 28.63 22.48
N GLY A 244 -10.31 29.53 21.62
CA GLY A 244 -9.02 30.21 21.78
C GLY A 244 -7.83 29.49 21.14
N TYR A 245 -8.03 28.36 20.49
CA TYR A 245 -6.98 27.58 19.82
C TYR A 245 -7.30 27.27 18.34
N GLU A 246 -8.27 27.96 17.74
CA GLU A 246 -8.77 27.72 16.38
C GLU A 246 -7.68 27.88 15.31
N ASP A 247 -6.69 28.74 15.57
CA ASP A 247 -5.54 28.97 14.71
C ASP A 247 -4.53 27.82 14.75
N LYS A 248 -4.54 26.98 15.81
CA LYS A 248 -3.71 25.78 15.88
C LYS A 248 -4.37 24.63 15.12
N LYS A 249 -3.52 23.75 14.58
CA LYS A 249 -3.96 22.55 13.84
C LYS A 249 -3.64 21.29 14.62
N ILE A 250 -4.57 20.35 14.58
CA ILE A 250 -4.36 18.97 15.00
C ILE A 250 -3.25 18.40 14.13
N TYR A 251 -2.25 17.78 14.77
CA TYR A 251 -1.03 17.40 14.08
C TYR A 251 -1.24 16.18 13.17
N VAL A 252 -0.51 16.14 12.05
CA VAL A 252 -0.70 15.14 10.98
C VAL A 252 -0.64 13.69 11.49
N TRP A 253 0.21 13.38 12.48
CA TRP A 253 0.34 12.00 12.97
C TRP A 253 -0.89 11.44 13.69
N ILE A 254 -1.87 12.28 14.08
CA ILE A 254 -3.11 11.85 14.74
C ILE A 254 -4.29 11.92 13.77
N GLU A 255 -4.39 12.98 12.97
CA GLU A 255 -5.46 13.11 11.98
C GLU A 255 -5.28 12.14 10.81
N ALA A 256 -4.06 11.96 10.30
CA ALA A 256 -3.83 11.12 9.11
C ALA A 256 -4.10 9.64 9.41
N VAL A 257 -3.67 9.14 10.57
CA VAL A 257 -4.00 7.77 11.01
C VAL A 257 -5.48 7.62 11.37
N SER A 258 -6.14 8.68 11.83
CA SER A 258 -7.61 8.70 11.98
C SER A 258 -8.32 8.68 10.63
N GLY A 259 -7.60 8.96 9.54
CA GLY A 259 -8.06 8.87 8.15
C GLY A 259 -8.82 7.57 7.86
N TYR A 260 -8.31 6.41 8.33
CA TYR A 260 -8.97 5.11 8.17
C TYR A 260 -10.39 5.07 8.73
N TYR A 261 -10.57 5.62 9.93
CA TYR A 261 -11.88 5.73 10.57
C TYR A 261 -12.77 6.72 9.84
N THR A 262 -12.23 7.89 9.48
CA THR A 262 -13.00 8.90 8.72
C THR A 262 -13.46 8.38 7.36
N ALA A 263 -12.62 7.63 6.64
CA ALA A 263 -12.96 7.04 5.35
C ALA A 263 -14.04 5.96 5.49
N SER A 264 -13.99 5.15 6.56
CA SER A 264 -15.04 4.19 6.87
C SER A 264 -16.38 4.87 7.17
N LYS A 265 -16.36 6.01 7.87
CA LYS A 265 -17.56 6.81 8.13
C LYS A 265 -18.08 7.53 6.89
N LEU A 266 -17.19 7.90 5.97
CA LEU A 266 -17.58 8.46 4.67
C LEU A 266 -18.28 7.37 3.84
N TRP A 267 -17.70 6.18 3.77
CA TRP A 267 -18.30 5.02 3.12
C TRP A 267 -19.71 4.69 3.66
N GLU A 268 -19.88 4.66 4.99
CA GLU A 268 -21.17 4.47 5.65
C GLU A 268 -22.19 5.52 5.21
N LYS A 269 -21.77 6.80 5.18
CA LYS A 269 -22.62 7.90 4.73
C LYS A 269 -23.00 7.82 3.26
N GLU A 270 -22.06 7.49 2.38
CA GLU A 270 -22.26 7.51 0.92
C GLU A 270 -23.02 6.28 0.42
N THR A 271 -22.82 5.13 1.05
CA THR A 271 -23.44 3.86 0.62
C THR A 271 -24.68 3.48 1.43
N ASN A 272 -24.96 4.20 2.53
CA ASN A 272 -26.04 3.90 3.48
C ASN A 272 -25.93 2.47 4.08
N ASN A 273 -24.71 1.94 4.16
CA ASN A 273 -24.38 0.70 4.88
C ASN A 273 -23.81 1.02 6.27
N ASP A 274 -23.77 0.04 7.17
CA ASP A 274 -23.20 0.18 8.51
C ASP A 274 -21.71 -0.15 8.54
N ALA A 275 -20.86 0.80 8.96
CA ALA A 275 -19.42 0.57 9.10
C ALA A 275 -19.04 -0.01 10.47
N THR A 276 -19.95 -0.03 11.45
CA THR A 276 -19.71 -0.53 12.81
C THR A 276 -19.13 -1.96 12.85
N PRO A 277 -19.54 -2.90 11.97
CA PRO A 277 -18.98 -4.25 11.96
C PRO A 277 -17.49 -4.33 11.65
N PHE A 278 -16.86 -3.27 11.12
CA PHE A 278 -15.41 -3.19 10.81
C PHE A 278 -14.59 -2.53 11.92
N TRP A 279 -15.24 -2.04 12.98
CA TRP A 279 -14.60 -1.35 14.10
C TRP A 279 -14.92 -2.03 15.44
N ASN A 280 -15.13 -3.35 15.42
CA ASN A 280 -15.36 -4.18 16.60
C ASN A 280 -14.25 -5.21 16.82
N ALA A 281 -14.19 -5.83 18.01
CA ALA A 281 -13.19 -6.83 18.38
C ALA A 281 -13.15 -8.09 17.47
N SER A 282 -14.25 -8.40 16.77
CA SER A 282 -14.33 -9.55 15.85
C SER A 282 -13.81 -9.25 14.44
N THR A 283 -13.42 -8.01 14.16
CA THR A 283 -12.88 -7.61 12.85
C THR A 283 -11.43 -8.06 12.72
N THR A 284 -11.10 -8.72 11.62
CA THR A 284 -9.70 -8.92 11.23
C THR A 284 -9.28 -7.72 10.39
N SER A 285 -8.30 -6.96 10.87
CA SER A 285 -7.82 -5.75 10.20
C SER A 285 -6.40 -5.88 9.67
N TYR A 286 -6.17 -5.39 8.45
CA TYR A 286 -4.86 -5.34 7.79
C TYR A 286 -4.47 -3.89 7.52
N TYR A 287 -3.38 -3.44 8.14
CA TYR A 287 -2.82 -2.11 7.88
C TYR A 287 -1.58 -2.23 7.02
N ILE A 288 -1.65 -1.68 5.81
CA ILE A 288 -0.72 -1.91 4.71
C ILE A 288 0.12 -0.66 4.48
N HIS A 289 1.44 -0.75 4.70
CA HIS A 289 2.33 0.40 4.59
C HIS A 289 3.82 0.04 4.41
N GLY A 290 4.67 1.04 4.16
CA GLY A 290 6.12 0.89 4.26
C GLY A 290 6.61 0.93 5.71
N LYS A 291 7.81 0.42 6.01
CA LYS A 291 8.34 0.30 7.38
C LYS A 291 8.41 1.60 8.20
N ASP A 292 8.55 2.75 7.55
CA ASP A 292 8.58 4.05 8.25
C ASP A 292 7.27 4.36 8.96
N ASN A 293 6.17 3.75 8.52
CA ASN A 293 4.85 3.95 9.10
C ASN A 293 4.55 3.05 10.30
N ILE A 294 5.43 2.11 10.67
CA ILE A 294 5.19 1.15 11.76
C ILE A 294 4.78 1.85 13.07
N PRO A 295 5.52 2.82 13.63
CA PRO A 295 5.18 3.38 14.95
C PRO A 295 3.84 4.13 14.94
N PHE A 296 3.46 4.70 13.80
CA PHE A 296 2.17 5.40 13.70
C PHE A 296 0.99 4.43 13.77
N HIS A 297 1.15 3.18 13.34
CA HIS A 297 0.07 2.19 13.33
C HIS A 297 0.10 1.29 14.56
N SER A 298 1.28 0.78 14.95
CA SER A 298 1.41 -0.14 16.08
C SER A 298 1.37 0.53 17.45
N ILE A 299 1.67 1.83 17.53
CA ILE A 299 1.73 2.58 18.80
C ILE A 299 0.72 3.72 18.81
N ILE A 300 0.84 4.68 17.89
CA ILE A 300 0.02 5.91 17.93
C ILE A 300 -1.45 5.59 17.67
N TRP A 301 -1.74 4.92 16.56
CA TRP A 301 -3.11 4.57 16.19
C TRP A 301 -3.74 3.58 17.15
N ALA A 302 -3.01 2.53 17.53
CA ALA A 302 -3.46 1.59 18.57
C ALA A 302 -3.76 2.31 19.89
N GLY A 303 -2.92 3.23 20.34
CA GLY A 303 -3.16 4.04 21.54
C GLY A 303 -4.40 4.94 21.41
N ILE A 304 -4.61 5.58 20.25
CA ILE A 304 -5.82 6.38 19.98
C ILE A 304 -7.07 5.51 20.05
N LEU A 305 -7.08 4.36 19.38
CA LEU A 305 -8.21 3.42 19.40
C LEU A 305 -8.51 2.92 20.82
N SER A 306 -7.49 2.51 21.58
CA SER A 306 -7.63 2.14 22.99
C SER A 306 -8.19 3.30 23.83
N GLY A 307 -7.72 4.53 23.61
CA GLY A 307 -8.23 5.73 24.28
C GLY A 307 -9.70 6.03 23.96
N LEU A 308 -10.12 5.77 22.71
CA LEU A 308 -11.51 5.89 22.30
C LEU A 308 -12.39 4.76 22.86
N GLY A 309 -11.80 3.62 23.26
CA GLY A 309 -12.51 2.42 23.66
C GLY A 309 -13.02 1.63 22.45
N ILE A 310 -12.27 1.66 21.35
CA ILE A 310 -12.54 0.89 20.13
C ILE A 310 -11.66 -0.36 20.18
N ASP A 311 -12.28 -1.53 20.29
CA ASP A 311 -11.58 -2.80 20.47
C ASP A 311 -10.93 -3.34 19.18
N ALA A 312 -11.25 -2.77 18.01
CA ALA A 312 -10.68 -3.14 16.71
C ALA A 312 -9.26 -2.58 16.52
N LEU A 313 -8.33 -2.97 17.39
CA LEU A 313 -6.92 -2.66 17.21
C LEU A 313 -6.38 -3.35 15.94
N PRO A 314 -5.31 -2.80 15.31
CA PRO A 314 -4.70 -3.44 14.14
C PRO A 314 -4.36 -4.92 14.36
N THR A 315 -5.00 -5.83 13.63
CA THR A 315 -4.72 -7.27 13.77
C THR A 315 -3.40 -7.61 13.11
N HIS A 316 -3.23 -7.15 11.86
CA HIS A 316 -2.03 -7.35 11.06
C HIS A 316 -1.38 -6.02 10.69
N ILE A 317 -0.12 -5.84 11.07
CA ILE A 317 0.75 -4.77 10.58
C ILE A 317 1.59 -5.33 9.43
N VAL A 318 1.22 -4.97 8.20
CA VAL A 318 1.86 -5.44 6.97
C VAL A 318 2.81 -4.36 6.45
N SER A 319 4.01 -4.35 7.02
CA SER A 319 5.07 -3.39 6.68
C SER A 319 6.07 -3.94 5.66
N ASN A 320 6.12 -3.35 4.47
CA ASN A 320 7.15 -3.63 3.46
C ASN A 320 8.46 -2.89 3.76
N GLU A 321 9.58 -3.56 3.47
CA GLU A 321 10.92 -2.96 3.41
C GLU A 321 11.04 -2.05 2.17
N TYR A 322 12.21 -1.43 1.93
CA TYR A 322 12.33 -0.46 0.85
C TYR A 322 12.49 -1.13 -0.52
N LEU A 323 11.93 -0.47 -1.54
CA LEU A 323 12.26 -0.72 -2.93
C LEU A 323 13.39 0.24 -3.36
N THR A 324 14.50 -0.29 -3.84
CA THR A 324 15.54 0.46 -4.55
C THR A 324 15.30 0.44 -6.06
N LEU A 325 15.95 1.34 -6.78
CA LEU A 325 15.88 1.46 -8.24
C LEU A 325 17.28 1.45 -8.82
N GLU A 326 17.57 0.44 -9.64
CA GLU A 326 18.88 0.23 -10.28
C GLU A 326 20.03 0.37 -9.26
N LYS A 327 19.87 -0.35 -8.15
CA LYS A 327 20.80 -0.44 -7.00
C LYS A 327 21.01 0.86 -6.22
N LYS A 328 20.18 1.87 -6.43
CA LYS A 328 20.20 3.14 -5.69
C LYS A 328 18.87 3.36 -4.97
N LYS A 329 18.91 4.07 -3.84
CA LYS A 329 17.67 4.46 -3.15
C LYS A 329 16.83 5.39 -4.04
N LEU A 330 15.53 5.17 -4.06
CA LEU A 330 14.57 6.09 -4.68
C LEU A 330 14.72 7.48 -4.05
N SER A 331 14.66 8.53 -4.89
CA SER A 331 14.82 9.90 -4.43
C SER A 331 13.99 10.87 -5.28
N THR A 332 12.89 11.34 -4.71
CA THR A 332 12.05 12.39 -5.32
C THR A 332 12.84 13.68 -5.55
N SER A 333 13.68 14.09 -4.60
CA SER A 333 14.45 15.34 -4.71
C SER A 333 15.53 15.32 -5.79
N LYS A 334 16.13 14.15 -6.07
CA LYS A 334 17.08 13.95 -7.18
C LYS A 334 16.42 13.49 -8.46
N ASN A 335 15.08 13.42 -8.47
CA ASN A 335 14.28 12.88 -9.57
C ASN A 335 14.78 11.48 -10.04
N TRP A 336 15.18 10.65 -9.07
CA TRP A 336 15.60 9.26 -9.29
C TRP A 336 14.48 8.33 -8.84
N ALA A 337 13.49 8.17 -9.71
CA ALA A 337 12.32 7.33 -9.47
C ALA A 337 11.71 6.86 -10.79
N VAL A 338 10.96 5.75 -10.73
CA VAL A 338 10.02 5.41 -11.80
C VAL A 338 8.64 5.88 -11.33
N TRP A 339 8.14 6.93 -11.98
CA TRP A 339 6.83 7.51 -11.71
C TRP A 339 5.71 6.63 -12.24
N VAL A 340 4.65 6.48 -11.46
CA VAL A 340 3.51 5.61 -11.75
C VAL A 340 2.73 6.08 -12.99
N PRO A 341 2.43 7.38 -13.18
CA PRO A 341 1.81 7.84 -14.41
C PRO A 341 2.62 7.47 -15.65
N ASP A 342 3.94 7.70 -15.61
CA ASP A 342 4.85 7.45 -16.73
C ASP A 342 4.87 5.97 -17.14
N ILE A 343 5.05 5.06 -16.19
CA ILE A 343 5.14 3.62 -16.51
C ILE A 343 3.79 3.07 -17.01
N LEU A 344 2.66 3.58 -16.50
CA LEU A 344 1.32 3.19 -16.92
C LEU A 344 0.95 3.65 -18.34
N GLU A 345 1.62 4.67 -18.88
CA GLU A 345 1.46 5.06 -20.27
C GLU A 345 2.11 4.08 -21.25
N ARG A 346 3.09 3.28 -20.78
CA ARG A 346 3.97 2.49 -21.65
C ARG A 346 3.84 0.98 -21.46
N TYR A 347 3.39 0.53 -20.29
CA TYR A 347 3.39 -0.88 -19.94
C TYR A 347 2.05 -1.33 -19.37
N ASP A 348 1.71 -2.59 -19.63
CA ASP A 348 0.47 -3.20 -19.17
C ASP A 348 0.40 -3.23 -17.62
N PRO A 349 -0.73 -2.83 -17.02
CA PRO A 349 -0.88 -2.80 -15.57
C PRO A 349 -0.60 -4.13 -14.87
N ASP A 350 -0.99 -5.27 -15.44
CA ASP A 350 -0.71 -6.58 -14.85
C ASP A 350 0.78 -6.91 -14.89
N SER A 351 1.53 -6.37 -15.85
CA SER A 351 3.00 -6.51 -15.86
C SER A 351 3.63 -5.80 -14.67
N ILE A 352 3.14 -4.60 -14.35
CA ILE A 352 3.59 -3.83 -13.19
C ILE A 352 3.20 -4.57 -11.91
N ARG A 353 1.92 -4.97 -11.77
CA ARG A 353 1.43 -5.70 -10.59
C ARG A 353 2.18 -7.00 -10.35
N TYR A 354 2.38 -7.79 -11.42
CA TYR A 354 3.15 -9.04 -11.36
C TYR A 354 4.54 -8.79 -10.82
N PHE A 355 5.30 -7.89 -11.46
CA PHE A 355 6.69 -7.64 -11.09
C PHE A 355 6.83 -7.12 -9.66
N LEU A 356 5.98 -6.16 -9.26
CA LEU A 356 6.01 -5.63 -7.90
C LEU A 356 5.63 -6.68 -6.84
N THR A 357 4.84 -7.70 -7.20
CA THR A 357 4.50 -8.80 -6.29
C THR A 357 5.64 -9.81 -6.18
N ILE A 358 6.20 -10.29 -7.30
CA ILE A 358 7.31 -11.26 -7.26
C ILE A 358 8.61 -10.65 -6.72
N ASN A 359 8.74 -9.33 -6.80
CA ASN A 359 9.86 -8.56 -6.28
C ASN A 359 9.50 -7.79 -4.99
N ALA A 360 8.42 -8.18 -4.31
CA ALA A 360 7.97 -7.48 -3.11
C ALA A 360 9.05 -7.54 -2.00
N PRO A 361 9.41 -6.40 -1.38
CA PRO A 361 10.35 -6.33 -0.27
C PRO A 361 9.66 -6.75 1.04
N GLU A 362 9.22 -8.01 1.12
CA GLU A 362 8.42 -8.50 2.26
C GLU A 362 9.27 -8.63 3.54
N ASN A 363 10.48 -9.17 3.40
CA ASN A 363 11.39 -9.47 4.53
C ASN A 363 12.72 -8.69 4.47
N ARG A 364 13.07 -8.13 3.31
CA ARG A 364 14.30 -7.36 3.08
C ARG A 364 14.08 -6.40 1.92
N ASP A 365 14.93 -5.38 1.83
CA ASP A 365 14.93 -4.46 0.70
C ASP A 365 15.04 -5.24 -0.64
N ALA A 366 14.35 -4.76 -1.67
CA ALA A 366 14.34 -5.34 -3.01
C ALA A 366 14.71 -4.27 -4.05
N ASP A 367 15.25 -4.67 -5.19
CA ASP A 367 15.68 -3.74 -6.25
C ASP A 367 14.80 -3.88 -7.49
N PHE A 368 14.20 -2.78 -7.92
CA PHE A 368 13.62 -2.68 -9.25
C PHE A 368 14.74 -2.46 -10.27
N SER A 369 14.78 -3.29 -11.31
CA SER A 369 15.55 -3.01 -12.51
C SER A 369 14.70 -3.21 -13.76
N TRP A 370 14.94 -2.37 -14.77
CA TRP A 370 14.24 -2.46 -16.05
C TRP A 370 14.49 -3.80 -16.74
N LYS A 371 15.70 -4.33 -16.57
CA LYS A 371 16.10 -5.64 -17.09
C LYS A 371 15.21 -6.75 -16.55
N GLU A 372 15.10 -6.86 -15.22
CA GLU A 372 14.29 -7.93 -14.60
C GLU A 372 12.79 -7.72 -14.82
N PHE A 373 12.31 -6.47 -14.86
CA PHE A 373 10.93 -6.16 -15.22
C PHE A 373 10.57 -6.68 -16.63
N ILE A 374 11.37 -6.34 -17.64
CA ILE A 374 11.11 -6.74 -19.03
C ILE A 374 11.30 -8.24 -19.24
N TYR A 375 12.32 -8.85 -18.64
CA TYR A 375 12.53 -10.29 -18.78
C TYR A 375 11.45 -11.10 -18.08
N SER A 376 11.06 -10.74 -16.86
CA SER A 376 9.99 -11.45 -16.15
C SER A 376 8.64 -11.36 -16.88
N HIS A 377 8.31 -10.21 -17.46
CA HIS A 377 7.16 -10.08 -18.36
C HIS A 377 7.27 -11.06 -19.54
N ASN A 378 8.38 -11.02 -20.27
CA ASN A 378 8.55 -11.82 -21.48
C ASN A 378 8.60 -13.33 -21.21
N SER A 379 9.22 -13.76 -20.11
CA SER A 379 9.40 -15.18 -19.80
C SER A 379 8.20 -15.78 -19.08
N GLU A 380 7.66 -15.09 -18.07
CA GLU A 380 6.62 -15.66 -17.20
C GLU A 380 5.22 -15.28 -17.70
N LEU A 381 4.92 -13.99 -17.87
CA LEU A 381 3.59 -13.55 -18.31
C LEU A 381 3.32 -13.94 -19.76
N LEU A 382 4.19 -13.55 -20.69
CA LEU A 382 4.04 -13.91 -22.09
C LEU A 382 4.44 -15.37 -22.34
N GLY A 383 5.66 -15.74 -21.95
CA GLY A 383 6.30 -17.01 -22.35
C GLY A 383 5.74 -18.25 -21.67
N ALA A 384 5.17 -18.13 -20.46
CA ALA A 384 4.59 -19.26 -19.74
C ALA A 384 3.05 -19.16 -19.67
N TYR A 385 2.52 -18.11 -19.06
CA TYR A 385 1.08 -17.99 -18.81
C TYR A 385 0.28 -17.72 -20.10
N GLY A 386 0.63 -16.65 -20.80
CA GLY A 386 0.04 -16.25 -22.08
C GLY A 386 0.21 -17.31 -23.15
N ASN A 387 1.40 -17.92 -23.25
CA ASN A 387 1.68 -19.01 -24.19
C ASN A 387 0.75 -20.21 -23.96
N PHE A 388 0.63 -20.69 -22.71
CA PHE A 388 -0.21 -21.84 -22.39
C PHE A 388 -1.67 -21.60 -22.75
N ILE A 389 -2.20 -20.43 -22.40
CA ILE A 389 -3.58 -20.06 -22.70
C ILE A 389 -3.78 -19.96 -24.21
N ASN A 390 -2.99 -19.12 -24.88
CA ASN A 390 -3.19 -18.83 -26.30
C ASN A 390 -3.05 -20.09 -27.15
N ARG A 391 -2.02 -20.92 -26.93
CA ARG A 391 -1.81 -22.14 -27.73
C ARG A 391 -2.92 -23.18 -27.51
N THR A 392 -3.45 -23.28 -26.30
CA THR A 392 -4.52 -24.23 -25.98
C THR A 392 -5.83 -23.78 -26.60
N LEU A 393 -6.22 -22.51 -26.37
CA LEU A 393 -7.49 -21.98 -26.87
C LEU A 393 -7.50 -21.87 -28.40
N LYS A 394 -6.39 -21.46 -29.03
CA LYS A 394 -6.28 -21.46 -30.50
C LYS A 394 -6.28 -22.87 -31.10
N PHE A 395 -5.75 -23.87 -30.38
CA PHE A 395 -5.85 -25.25 -30.84
C PHE A 395 -7.30 -25.73 -30.82
N ILE A 396 -8.08 -25.40 -29.78
CA ILE A 396 -9.51 -25.71 -29.70
C ILE A 396 -10.30 -24.96 -30.79
N GLU A 397 -10.03 -23.67 -30.97
CA GLU A 397 -10.64 -22.84 -32.02
C GLU A 397 -10.45 -23.47 -33.41
N LYS A 398 -9.23 -23.95 -33.71
CA LYS A 398 -8.91 -24.54 -35.01
C LYS A 398 -9.39 -25.98 -35.18
N SER A 399 -9.22 -26.83 -34.17
CA SER A 399 -9.40 -28.28 -34.28
C SER A 399 -10.80 -28.75 -33.88
N PHE A 400 -11.53 -27.95 -33.09
CA PHE A 400 -12.86 -28.27 -32.56
C PHE A 400 -13.90 -27.17 -32.83
N ASP A 401 -13.62 -26.25 -33.77
CA ASP A 401 -14.50 -25.12 -34.11
C ASP A 401 -14.89 -24.27 -32.87
N GLY A 402 -13.93 -24.13 -31.95
CA GLY A 402 -14.12 -23.41 -30.69
C GLY A 402 -14.95 -24.14 -29.63
N ASN A 403 -15.40 -25.38 -29.89
CA ASN A 403 -16.14 -26.17 -28.91
C ASN A 403 -15.18 -26.81 -27.90
N ILE A 404 -15.42 -26.56 -26.61
CA ILE A 404 -14.61 -27.10 -25.51
C ILE A 404 -14.95 -28.58 -25.34
N PRO A 405 -13.98 -29.50 -25.43
CA PRO A 405 -14.24 -30.93 -25.22
C PRO A 405 -14.83 -31.22 -23.84
N GLN A 406 -15.92 -31.98 -23.81
CA GLN A 406 -16.64 -32.30 -22.58
C GLN A 406 -16.18 -33.67 -22.06
N LYS A 407 -15.25 -33.66 -21.10
CA LYS A 407 -14.72 -34.87 -20.43
C LYS A 407 -14.65 -34.66 -18.93
N ASP A 408 -14.65 -35.75 -18.19
CA ASP A 408 -14.33 -35.72 -16.76
C ASP A 408 -12.88 -35.31 -16.56
N ILE A 409 -12.64 -34.27 -15.76
CA ILE A 409 -11.28 -33.80 -15.51
C ILE A 409 -10.48 -34.85 -14.74
N SER A 410 -9.24 -35.10 -15.19
CA SER A 410 -8.33 -36.06 -14.59
C SER A 410 -8.13 -35.79 -13.10
N LEU A 411 -8.16 -36.84 -12.27
CA LEU A 411 -8.12 -36.72 -10.81
C LEU A 411 -6.84 -36.01 -10.30
N ASN A 412 -5.70 -36.24 -10.95
CA ASN A 412 -4.44 -35.56 -10.63
C ASN A 412 -4.52 -34.04 -10.86
N ILE A 413 -5.21 -33.60 -11.91
CA ILE A 413 -5.41 -32.20 -12.25
C ILE A 413 -6.36 -31.55 -11.24
N LYS A 414 -7.51 -32.20 -10.94
CA LYS A 414 -8.46 -31.73 -9.91
C LYS A 414 -7.76 -31.54 -8.56
N ASN A 415 -7.00 -32.53 -8.10
CA ASN A 415 -6.28 -32.45 -6.83
C ASN A 415 -5.25 -31.32 -6.83
N LYS A 416 -4.50 -31.15 -7.91
CA LYS A 416 -3.49 -30.08 -8.02
C LYS A 416 -4.11 -28.68 -7.92
N ILE A 417 -5.27 -28.45 -8.55
CA ILE A 417 -5.99 -27.18 -8.44
C ILE A 417 -6.56 -26.98 -7.04
N ASN A 418 -7.19 -27.99 -6.44
CA ASN A 418 -7.70 -27.91 -5.06
C ASN A 418 -6.60 -27.54 -4.06
N HIS A 419 -5.43 -28.18 -4.18
CA HIS A 419 -4.28 -27.83 -3.34
C HIS A 419 -3.78 -26.41 -3.61
N LEU A 420 -3.77 -25.96 -4.87
CA LEU A 420 -3.33 -24.60 -5.21
C LEU A 420 -4.23 -23.53 -4.56
N TYR A 421 -5.56 -23.68 -4.59
CA TYR A 421 -6.48 -22.74 -3.91
C TYR A 421 -6.20 -22.63 -2.41
N ASN A 422 -5.99 -23.77 -1.75
CA ASN A 422 -5.70 -23.81 -0.31
C ASN A 422 -4.35 -23.16 0.01
N ASP A 423 -3.31 -23.52 -0.73
CA ASP A 423 -1.96 -23.00 -0.51
C ASP A 423 -1.87 -21.50 -0.76
N VAL A 424 -2.44 -21.02 -1.88
CA VAL A 424 -2.40 -19.60 -2.25
C VAL A 424 -3.27 -18.77 -1.29
N GLY A 425 -4.45 -19.27 -0.92
CA GLY A 425 -5.31 -18.62 0.08
C GLY A 425 -4.58 -18.44 1.41
N LYS A 426 -3.91 -19.50 1.90
CA LYS A 426 -3.08 -19.42 3.10
C LYS A 426 -1.97 -18.40 2.98
N CYS A 427 -1.24 -18.38 1.86
CA CYS A 427 -0.19 -17.38 1.61
C CYS A 427 -0.72 -15.94 1.65
N ILE A 428 -1.91 -15.69 1.10
CA ILE A 428 -2.54 -14.36 1.13
C ILE A 428 -2.92 -13.98 2.56
N GLU A 429 -3.60 -14.87 3.29
CA GLU A 429 -4.03 -14.66 4.68
C GLU A 429 -2.85 -14.39 5.63
N THR A 430 -1.71 -15.07 5.40
CA THR A 430 -0.46 -14.86 6.15
C THR A 430 0.45 -13.79 5.54
N THR A 431 -0.05 -12.99 4.58
CA THR A 431 0.64 -11.83 3.99
C THR A 431 1.96 -12.14 3.25
N SER A 432 2.09 -13.38 2.76
CA SER A 432 3.21 -13.94 1.98
C SER A 432 2.85 -13.98 0.48
N PHE A 433 2.57 -12.81 -0.09
CA PHE A 433 2.01 -12.66 -1.44
C PHE A 433 2.97 -13.16 -2.52
N LYS A 434 4.28 -12.91 -2.35
CA LYS A 434 5.32 -13.40 -3.26
C LYS A 434 5.28 -14.92 -3.40
N GLN A 435 5.24 -15.64 -2.27
CA GLN A 435 5.16 -17.11 -2.28
C GLN A 435 3.85 -17.59 -2.90
N GLY A 436 2.74 -16.89 -2.65
CA GLY A 436 1.44 -17.19 -3.24
C GLY A 436 1.49 -17.16 -4.77
N ILE A 437 1.98 -16.07 -5.37
CA ILE A 437 2.05 -15.96 -6.83
C ILE A 437 3.09 -16.92 -7.45
N GLU A 438 4.21 -17.19 -6.77
CA GLU A 438 5.21 -18.17 -7.22
C GLU A 438 4.61 -19.58 -7.37
N LYS A 439 3.81 -20.03 -6.39
CA LYS A 439 3.08 -21.32 -6.45
C LYS A 439 2.11 -21.38 -7.63
N VAL A 440 1.45 -20.28 -7.98
CA VAL A 440 0.57 -20.23 -9.16
C VAL A 440 1.38 -20.43 -10.43
N PHE A 441 2.51 -19.73 -10.57
CA PHE A 441 3.35 -19.84 -11.76
C PHE A 441 4.08 -21.18 -11.86
N GLU A 442 4.32 -21.89 -10.76
CA GLU A 442 4.73 -23.30 -10.80
C GLU A 442 3.69 -24.18 -11.49
N VAL A 443 2.39 -23.96 -11.21
CA VAL A 443 1.31 -24.69 -11.88
C VAL A 443 1.13 -24.25 -13.33
N VAL A 444 1.37 -22.99 -13.67
CA VAL A 444 1.44 -22.52 -15.07
C VAL A 444 2.53 -23.27 -15.85
N ARG A 445 3.74 -23.38 -15.31
CA ARG A 445 4.85 -24.11 -15.94
C ARG A 445 4.54 -25.62 -16.05
N PHE A 446 3.95 -26.21 -15.01
CA PHE A 446 3.44 -27.58 -15.06
C PHE A 446 2.41 -27.76 -16.19
N SER A 447 1.50 -26.81 -16.36
CA SER A 447 0.44 -26.89 -17.36
C SER A 447 0.99 -26.83 -18.79
N ASN A 448 2.03 -26.02 -19.02
CA ASN A 448 2.78 -26.05 -20.27
C ASN A 448 3.37 -27.45 -20.51
N LYS A 449 4.12 -27.97 -19.53
CA LYS A 449 4.73 -29.30 -19.62
C LYS A 449 3.71 -30.40 -19.89
N TYR A 450 2.56 -30.36 -19.23
CA TYR A 450 1.46 -31.31 -19.44
C TYR A 450 0.98 -31.31 -20.90
N PHE A 451 0.70 -30.14 -21.47
CA PHE A 451 0.30 -30.00 -22.86
C PHE A 451 1.38 -30.55 -23.82
N ASP A 452 2.65 -30.26 -23.54
CA ASP A 452 3.76 -30.69 -24.41
C ASP A 452 4.04 -32.20 -24.35
N GLU A 453 3.89 -32.82 -23.18
CA GLU A 453 4.06 -34.27 -23.00
C GLU A 453 2.90 -35.07 -23.61
N ARG A 454 1.68 -34.54 -23.54
CA ARG A 454 0.50 -35.18 -24.14
C ARG A 454 0.46 -35.07 -25.65
N GLN A 455 1.08 -34.04 -26.23
CA GLN A 455 1.16 -33.83 -27.69
C GLN A 455 -0.22 -33.83 -28.37
N PRO A 456 -1.17 -32.95 -27.98
CA PRO A 456 -2.52 -32.94 -28.54
C PRO A 456 -2.55 -32.76 -30.07
N TRP A 457 -1.52 -32.12 -30.65
CA TRP A 457 -1.35 -31.98 -32.11
C TRP A 457 -1.06 -33.29 -32.84
N LYS A 458 -0.59 -34.34 -32.13
CA LYS A 458 -0.51 -35.71 -32.67
C LYS A 458 -1.77 -36.50 -32.32
N GLN A 459 -2.20 -36.43 -31.05
CA GLN A 459 -3.38 -37.15 -30.56
C GLN A 459 -4.62 -36.88 -31.42
N ILE A 460 -4.81 -35.66 -31.94
CA ILE A 460 -5.95 -35.33 -32.79
C ILE A 460 -6.11 -36.27 -34.01
N ASN A 461 -5.00 -36.83 -34.53
CA ASN A 461 -5.02 -37.76 -35.67
C ASN A 461 -4.88 -39.23 -35.25
N GLU A 462 -4.31 -39.50 -34.07
CA GLU A 462 -3.95 -40.85 -33.61
C GLU A 462 -4.96 -41.42 -32.59
N ASP A 463 -5.44 -40.58 -31.69
CA ASP A 463 -6.39 -40.90 -30.61
C ASP A 463 -7.16 -39.64 -30.20
N ILE A 464 -8.32 -39.44 -30.83
CA ILE A 464 -9.15 -38.25 -30.62
C ILE A 464 -9.68 -38.16 -29.19
N GLU A 465 -9.98 -39.29 -28.53
CA GLU A 465 -10.48 -39.27 -27.15
C GLU A 465 -9.40 -38.80 -26.18
N ALA A 466 -8.15 -39.22 -26.38
CA ALA A 466 -7.02 -38.74 -25.60
C ALA A 466 -6.72 -37.25 -25.84
N CYS A 467 -6.94 -36.75 -27.07
CA CYS A 467 -6.85 -35.33 -27.40
C CYS A 467 -7.91 -34.53 -26.64
N GLU A 468 -9.17 -34.96 -26.70
CA GLU A 468 -10.29 -34.34 -25.99
C GLU A 468 -10.05 -34.29 -24.48
N GLN A 469 -9.58 -35.38 -23.87
CA GLN A 469 -9.25 -35.42 -22.45
C GLN A 469 -8.13 -34.43 -22.08
N THR A 470 -7.08 -34.36 -22.90
CA THR A 470 -5.96 -33.44 -22.69
C THR A 470 -6.43 -31.99 -22.73
N LEU A 471 -7.27 -31.63 -23.70
CA LEU A 471 -7.78 -30.27 -23.86
C LEU A 471 -8.79 -29.90 -22.78
N ALA A 472 -9.66 -30.83 -22.36
CA ALA A 472 -10.57 -30.63 -21.23
C ALA A 472 -9.78 -30.31 -19.93
N ASP A 473 -8.75 -31.09 -19.63
CA ASP A 473 -7.85 -30.84 -18.50
C ASP A 473 -7.16 -29.47 -18.61
N CYS A 474 -6.67 -29.11 -19.81
CA CYS A 474 -6.00 -27.83 -20.03
C CYS A 474 -6.96 -26.65 -19.86
N VAL A 475 -8.20 -26.73 -20.35
CA VAL A 475 -9.20 -25.68 -20.15
C VAL A 475 -9.57 -25.54 -18.68
N HIS A 476 -9.69 -26.65 -17.95
CA HIS A 476 -9.91 -26.61 -16.50
C HIS A 476 -8.76 -25.94 -15.75
N LEU A 477 -7.51 -26.21 -16.13
CA LEU A 477 -6.33 -25.52 -15.61
C LEU A 477 -6.38 -24.01 -15.93
N ILE A 478 -6.66 -23.63 -17.18
CA ILE A 478 -6.75 -22.22 -17.61
C ILE A 478 -7.80 -21.47 -16.79
N ALA A 479 -9.00 -22.04 -16.67
CA ALA A 479 -10.11 -21.43 -15.95
C ALA A 479 -9.74 -21.16 -14.50
N ASN A 480 -9.26 -22.18 -13.78
CA ASN A 480 -8.94 -22.05 -12.37
C ASN A 480 -7.67 -21.20 -12.12
N LEU A 481 -6.67 -21.24 -13.01
CA LEU A 481 -5.50 -20.34 -12.91
C LEU A 481 -5.90 -18.88 -13.11
N SER A 482 -6.74 -18.58 -14.12
CA SER A 482 -7.25 -17.22 -14.33
C SER A 482 -8.07 -16.73 -13.14
N HIS A 483 -8.83 -17.62 -12.51
CA HIS A 483 -9.61 -17.29 -11.32
C HIS A 483 -8.70 -17.02 -10.11
N ILE A 484 -7.76 -17.90 -9.78
CA ILE A 484 -6.78 -17.73 -8.68
C ILE A 484 -5.92 -16.47 -8.88
N LEU A 485 -5.60 -16.11 -10.12
CA LEU A 485 -4.82 -14.91 -10.43
C LEU A 485 -5.62 -13.62 -10.29
N THR A 486 -6.95 -13.65 -10.13
CA THR A 486 -7.80 -12.45 -10.07
C THR A 486 -7.34 -11.41 -9.03
N PRO A 487 -6.88 -11.80 -7.81
CA PRO A 487 -6.30 -10.85 -6.85
C PRO A 487 -5.00 -10.20 -7.32
N PHE A 488 -4.20 -10.91 -8.12
CA PHE A 488 -2.86 -10.49 -8.55
C PHE A 488 -2.88 -9.76 -9.88
N LEU A 489 -3.56 -10.31 -10.88
CA LEU A 489 -3.55 -9.91 -12.30
C LEU A 489 -5.00 -9.72 -12.82
N PRO A 490 -5.76 -8.74 -12.30
CA PRO A 490 -7.19 -8.65 -12.54
C PRO A 490 -7.58 -8.47 -14.02
N PHE A 491 -6.74 -7.81 -14.83
CA PHE A 491 -7.10 -7.49 -16.22
C PHE A 491 -6.98 -8.71 -17.13
N SER A 492 -5.85 -9.41 -17.07
CA SER A 492 -5.60 -10.65 -17.80
C SER A 492 -6.49 -11.79 -17.31
N SER A 493 -6.75 -11.89 -16.00
CA SER A 493 -7.76 -12.81 -15.46
C SER A 493 -9.13 -12.58 -16.10
N ASN A 494 -9.62 -11.34 -16.18
CA ASN A 494 -10.91 -11.05 -16.81
C ASN A 494 -10.92 -11.38 -18.30
N LYS A 495 -9.88 -11.01 -19.06
CA LYS A 495 -9.75 -11.36 -20.49
C LYS A 495 -9.88 -12.87 -20.70
N VAL A 496 -9.22 -13.69 -19.86
CA VAL A 496 -9.32 -15.15 -19.94
C VAL A 496 -10.73 -15.60 -19.61
N LYS A 497 -11.32 -15.10 -18.52
CA LYS A 497 -12.70 -15.46 -18.12
C LYS A 497 -13.71 -15.21 -19.24
N GLU A 498 -13.58 -14.09 -19.95
CA GLU A 498 -14.38 -13.77 -21.15
C GLU A 498 -14.13 -14.78 -22.28
N MET A 499 -12.87 -15.16 -22.55
CA MET A 499 -12.56 -16.10 -23.63
C MET A 499 -13.15 -17.49 -23.45
N ILE A 500 -13.33 -17.93 -22.20
CA ILE A 500 -13.93 -19.23 -21.86
C ILE A 500 -15.36 -19.10 -21.32
N ASN A 501 -15.96 -17.90 -21.34
CA ASN A 501 -17.33 -17.62 -20.87
C ASN A 501 -17.61 -18.11 -19.44
N ILE A 502 -16.75 -17.74 -18.49
CA ILE A 502 -16.89 -18.12 -17.08
C ILE A 502 -17.18 -16.90 -16.21
N ASN A 503 -17.98 -17.08 -15.15
CA ASN A 503 -18.47 -16.00 -14.29
C ASN A 503 -18.29 -16.29 -12.79
N GLU A 504 -17.46 -17.27 -12.45
CA GLU A 504 -17.21 -17.71 -11.10
C GLU A 504 -16.50 -16.62 -10.29
N THR A 505 -17.01 -16.45 -9.08
CA THR A 505 -16.58 -15.41 -8.15
C THR A 505 -16.06 -15.96 -6.82
N LYS A 506 -16.40 -17.21 -6.48
CA LYS A 506 -16.08 -17.82 -5.19
C LYS A 506 -14.68 -18.41 -5.19
N TRP A 507 -13.92 -18.19 -4.11
CA TRP A 507 -12.59 -18.78 -3.89
C TRP A 507 -12.66 -20.29 -3.65
N GLU A 508 -12.95 -21.04 -4.70
CA GLU A 508 -12.97 -22.49 -4.71
C GLU A 508 -12.70 -23.00 -6.13
N ALA A 509 -12.22 -24.23 -6.23
CA ALA A 509 -12.06 -24.87 -7.53
C ALA A 509 -13.44 -25.16 -8.15
N PHE A 510 -13.56 -24.95 -9.45
CA PHE A 510 -14.81 -25.16 -10.18
C PHE A 510 -14.57 -25.91 -11.49
N LEU A 511 -15.62 -26.57 -11.96
CA LEU A 511 -15.66 -27.20 -13.27
C LEU A 511 -16.15 -26.19 -14.30
N VAL A 512 -15.55 -26.23 -15.49
CA VAL A 512 -15.94 -25.33 -16.57
C VAL A 512 -17.21 -25.87 -17.23
N GLU A 513 -18.34 -25.19 -17.05
CA GLU A 513 -19.60 -25.56 -17.69
C GLU A 513 -19.73 -25.01 -19.12
N SER A 514 -18.86 -24.06 -19.48
CA SER A 514 -18.83 -23.47 -20.81
C SER A 514 -18.56 -24.51 -21.90
N LYS A 515 -19.28 -24.37 -23.01
CA LYS A 515 -19.19 -25.28 -24.15
C LYS A 515 -18.44 -24.69 -25.33
N GLN A 516 -18.26 -23.37 -25.37
CA GLN A 516 -17.70 -22.68 -26.52
C GLN A 516 -16.82 -21.52 -26.09
N LEU A 517 -15.71 -21.36 -26.82
CA LEU A 517 -14.81 -20.23 -26.68
C LEU A 517 -15.39 -18.97 -27.31
N SER A 518 -14.86 -17.82 -26.94
CA SER A 518 -15.26 -16.53 -27.49
C SER A 518 -14.05 -15.61 -27.65
N ASN A 519 -13.89 -15.03 -28.85
CA ASN A 519 -12.88 -14.00 -29.13
C ASN A 519 -11.46 -14.32 -28.60
N VAL A 520 -10.88 -15.46 -29.00
CA VAL A 520 -9.55 -15.87 -28.51
C VAL A 520 -8.47 -14.93 -29.04
N GLN A 521 -7.78 -14.26 -28.12
CA GLN A 521 -6.73 -13.27 -28.43
C GLN A 521 -5.49 -13.45 -27.51
N PRO A 522 -4.30 -13.01 -27.94
CA PRO A 522 -3.12 -12.99 -27.08
C PRO A 522 -3.35 -12.13 -25.82
N LEU A 523 -2.84 -12.59 -24.66
CA LEU A 523 -2.98 -11.85 -23.39
C LEU A 523 -1.96 -10.72 -23.24
N PHE A 524 -0.73 -10.97 -23.70
CA PHE A 524 0.42 -10.09 -23.56
C PHE A 524 1.14 -10.00 -24.90
N GLU A 525 1.82 -8.88 -25.11
CA GLU A 525 2.71 -8.66 -26.24
C GLU A 525 4.16 -8.65 -25.77
N ARG A 526 5.08 -9.08 -26.63
CA ARG A 526 6.50 -9.08 -26.28
C ARG A 526 6.99 -7.65 -26.10
N ILE A 527 7.62 -7.38 -24.96
CA ILE A 527 8.37 -6.13 -24.77
C ILE A 527 9.76 -6.31 -25.39
N ASP A 528 10.11 -5.46 -26.36
CA ASP A 528 11.43 -5.49 -26.98
C ASP A 528 12.52 -5.19 -25.92
N PRO A 529 13.55 -6.05 -25.76
CA PRO A 529 14.67 -5.78 -24.86
C PRO A 529 15.37 -4.43 -25.08
N ILE A 530 15.26 -3.81 -26.26
CA ILE A 530 15.79 -2.46 -26.52
C ILE A 530 15.16 -1.41 -25.57
N LYS A 531 13.94 -1.65 -25.06
CA LYS A 531 13.28 -0.81 -24.08
C LYS A 531 14.03 -0.71 -22.76
N ILE A 532 14.87 -1.69 -22.41
CA ILE A 532 15.72 -1.62 -21.21
C ILE A 532 16.65 -0.41 -21.32
N GLU A 533 17.34 -0.27 -22.46
CA GLU A 533 18.27 0.83 -22.70
C GLU A 533 17.53 2.17 -22.79
N GLU A 534 16.40 2.22 -23.50
CA GLU A 534 15.57 3.43 -23.60
C GLU A 534 15.09 3.93 -22.22
N GLU A 535 14.63 3.04 -21.34
CA GLU A 535 14.15 3.43 -20.01
C GLU A 535 15.29 3.81 -19.07
N LEU A 536 16.45 3.15 -19.17
CA LEU A 536 17.65 3.56 -18.45
C LEU A 536 18.14 4.95 -18.90
N GLU A 537 18.08 5.24 -20.21
CA GLU A 537 18.39 6.57 -20.72
C GLU A 537 17.42 7.63 -20.19
N LYS A 538 16.11 7.35 -20.20
CA LYS A 538 15.10 8.26 -19.62
C LYS A 538 15.39 8.52 -18.14
N LEU A 539 15.64 7.46 -17.37
CA LEU A 539 15.93 7.56 -15.94
C LEU A 539 17.20 8.37 -15.66
N ASN A 540 18.25 8.21 -16.47
CA ASN A 540 19.48 9.01 -16.32
C ASN A 540 19.30 10.48 -16.76
N LYS A 541 18.48 10.74 -17.80
CA LYS A 541 18.15 12.10 -18.25
C LYS A 541 17.28 12.87 -17.26
N GLN A 542 16.58 12.18 -16.36
CA GLN A 542 15.75 12.79 -15.31
C GLN A 542 16.57 13.38 -14.16
N ILE A 543 17.82 12.95 -13.96
CA ILE A 543 18.68 13.43 -12.88
C ILE A 543 18.94 14.93 -13.08
N ILE A 544 18.53 15.72 -12.08
CA ILE A 544 18.74 17.17 -12.01
C ILE A 544 20.14 17.46 -11.46
#